data_AF-A0A952MVN6-F1
#
_entry.id   AF-A0A952MVN6-F1
#
_cell.length_a   1.000
_cell.length_b   1.000
_cell.length_c   1.000
_cell.angle_alpha   90.00
_cell.angle_beta   90.00
_cell.angle_gamma   90.00
#
_symmetry.space_group_name_H-M   'P 1'
#
loop_
_entity.id
_entity.type
_entity.pdbx_description
1 polymer ?
#
loop_
_entity_poly.entity_id
_entity_poly.type
_entity_poly.pdbx_seq_one_letter_code
_entity_poly.pdbx_strand_id
1 'polypeptide(L)'
;MSKFVLERFEIIRGHTPFFKLKVNGVCLFDEFWEEIEAQGNLSGQLKSALSIMERVAQNLPTSPEKFKNITDRGDPVNEYEIKTKDLRIYLFRNHDGAIIVSGGKKSTQRKDIKRFKNLTKEYYNTLQP
;
A
#
# COMPACT_ATOMS: atom_id res chain seq x y z
N MET A 1 -6.82 -21.86 1.11
CA MET A 1 -5.65 -20.98 1.34
C MET A 1 -5.62 -19.97 0.21
N SER A 2 -5.49 -18.68 0.50
CA SER A 2 -5.41 -17.68 -0.58
C SER A 2 -4.08 -17.77 -1.30
N LYS A 3 -4.09 -17.54 -2.61
CA LYS A 3 -2.89 -17.47 -3.45
C LYS A 3 -2.42 -16.02 -3.53
N PHE A 4 -1.20 -15.76 -3.05
CA PHE A 4 -0.58 -14.45 -3.10
C PHE A 4 0.46 -14.38 -4.23
N VAL A 5 0.48 -13.27 -4.95
CA VAL A 5 1.46 -12.97 -5.99
C VAL A 5 1.89 -11.52 -5.85
N LEU A 6 3.18 -11.25 -5.94
CA LEU A 6 3.71 -9.89 -6.03
C LEU A 6 3.90 -9.51 -7.49
N GLU A 7 3.31 -8.38 -7.89
CA GLU A 7 3.52 -7.79 -9.21
C GLU A 7 4.33 -6.50 -9.06
N ARG A 8 5.41 -6.33 -9.82
CA ARG A 8 6.22 -5.13 -9.73
C ARG A 8 5.45 -3.90 -10.20
N PHE A 9 5.50 -2.82 -9.41
CA PHE A 9 4.86 -1.56 -9.74
C PHE A 9 5.84 -0.64 -10.47
N GLU A 10 5.99 -0.86 -11.77
CA GLU A 10 7.00 -0.21 -12.64
C GLU A 10 6.87 1.32 -12.77
N ILE A 11 5.74 1.89 -12.33
CA ILE A 11 5.54 3.35 -12.27
C ILE A 11 6.52 3.98 -11.28
N ILE A 12 6.81 3.31 -10.16
CA ILE A 12 7.69 3.83 -9.11
C ILE A 12 9.12 3.35 -9.34
N ARG A 13 10.03 4.29 -9.51
CA ARG A 13 11.46 4.02 -9.72
C ARG A 13 12.28 4.54 -8.55
N GLY A 14 13.16 3.71 -8.02
CA GLY A 14 14.06 4.08 -6.91
C GLY A 14 14.87 2.90 -6.41
N HIS A 15 15.58 3.11 -5.30
CA HIS A 15 16.40 2.10 -4.64
C HIS A 15 15.56 1.00 -3.99
N THR A 16 14.44 1.37 -3.35
CA THR A 16 13.47 0.41 -2.81
C THR A 16 12.42 0.11 -3.87
N PRO A 17 12.30 -1.14 -4.36
CA PRO A 17 11.28 -1.49 -5.33
C PRO A 17 9.89 -1.50 -4.69
N PHE A 18 8.88 -1.22 -5.49
CA PHE A 18 7.47 -1.31 -5.11
C PHE A 18 6.80 -2.48 -5.82
N PHE A 19 5.93 -3.17 -5.11
CA PHE A 19 5.11 -4.27 -5.62
C PHE A 19 3.65 -4.04 -5.26
N LYS A 20 2.75 -4.55 -6.08
CA LYS A 20 1.31 -4.68 -5.79
C LYS A 20 1.04 -6.12 -5.38
N LEU A 21 0.28 -6.30 -4.31
CA LEU A 21 -0.18 -7.61 -3.87
C LEU A 21 -1.42 -8.03 -4.68
N LYS A 22 -1.34 -9.19 -5.31
CA LYS A 22 -2.47 -9.90 -5.91
C LYS A 22 -2.90 -11.05 -5.00
N VAL A 23 -4.19 -11.12 -4.70
CA VAL A 23 -4.81 -12.14 -3.86
C VAL A 23 -5.83 -12.88 -4.69
N ASN A 24 -5.64 -14.17 -4.90
CA ASN A 24 -6.50 -15.01 -5.75
C ASN A 24 -6.73 -14.41 -7.16
N GLY A 25 -5.69 -13.80 -7.73
CA GLY A 25 -5.74 -13.16 -9.05
C GLY A 25 -6.24 -11.72 -9.05
N VAL A 26 -6.75 -11.21 -7.92
CA VAL A 26 -7.29 -9.85 -7.79
C VAL A 26 -6.28 -8.91 -7.17
N CYS A 27 -6.06 -7.73 -7.76
CA CYS A 27 -5.27 -6.65 -7.16
C CYS A 27 -6.18 -5.56 -6.60
N LEU A 28 -6.31 -5.49 -5.28
CA LEU A 28 -7.18 -4.51 -4.61
C LEU A 28 -6.71 -3.07 -4.79
N PHE A 29 -5.41 -2.87 -5.05
CA PHE A 29 -4.88 -1.56 -5.37
C PHE A 29 -5.29 -1.10 -6.77
N ASP A 30 -5.27 -2.00 -7.76
CA ASP A 30 -5.71 -1.67 -9.12
C ASP A 30 -7.21 -1.37 -9.17
N GLU A 31 -8.05 -2.17 -8.48
CA GLU A 31 -9.49 -1.89 -8.35
C GLU A 31 -9.76 -0.50 -7.76
N PHE A 32 -9.03 -0.16 -6.69
CA PHE A 32 -9.12 1.17 -6.08
C PHE A 32 -8.63 2.27 -7.03
N TRP A 33 -7.51 2.04 -7.73
CA TRP A 33 -6.95 3.00 -8.67
C TRP A 33 -7.94 3.33 -9.79
N GLU A 34 -8.51 2.30 -10.42
CA GLU A 34 -9.50 2.42 -11.49
C GLU A 34 -10.78 3.12 -11.00
N GLU A 35 -11.26 2.83 -9.79
CA GLU A 35 -12.41 3.53 -9.20
C GLU A 35 -12.15 5.05 -9.08
N ILE A 36 -10.96 5.42 -8.61
CA ILE A 36 -10.60 6.82 -8.40
C ILE A 36 -10.38 7.55 -9.74
N GLU A 37 -9.78 6.89 -10.73
CA GLU A 37 -9.64 7.44 -12.08
C GLU A 37 -11.00 7.64 -12.75
N ALA A 38 -11.91 6.67 -12.63
CA ALA A 38 -13.26 6.77 -13.17
C ALA A 38 -14.07 7.92 -12.53
N GLN A 39 -13.84 8.23 -11.24
CA GLN A 39 -14.44 9.38 -10.57
C GLN A 39 -13.89 10.73 -11.08
N GLY A 40 -12.67 10.75 -11.60
CA GLY A 40 -12.03 11.91 -12.26
C GLY A 40 -11.61 13.07 -11.36
N ASN A 41 -12.28 13.27 -10.21
CA ASN A 41 -12.09 14.43 -9.32
C ASN A 41 -10.92 14.30 -8.31
N LEU A 42 -10.34 13.11 -8.19
CA LEU A 42 -9.31 12.79 -7.18
C LEU A 42 -7.95 12.42 -7.82
N SER A 43 -7.80 12.57 -9.13
CA SER A 43 -6.57 12.26 -9.88
C SER A 43 -5.33 13.02 -9.37
N GLY A 44 -5.49 14.28 -8.96
CA GLY A 44 -4.39 15.05 -8.33
C GLY A 44 -3.90 14.44 -7.01
N GLN A 45 -4.78 13.74 -6.29
CA GLN A 45 -4.40 13.04 -5.07
C GLN A 45 -3.68 11.72 -5.36
N LEU A 46 -4.05 10.99 -6.42
CA LEU A 46 -3.27 9.84 -6.90
C LEU A 46 -1.84 10.25 -7.26
N LYS A 47 -1.66 11.34 -8.01
CA LYS A 47 -0.33 11.90 -8.32
C LYS A 47 0.46 12.26 -7.07
N SER A 48 -0.21 12.86 -6.08
CA SER A 48 0.42 13.19 -4.80
C SER A 48 0.87 11.92 -4.05
N ALA A 49 0.09 10.85 -4.11
CA ALA A 49 0.43 9.58 -3.51
C ALA A 49 1.61 8.91 -4.21
N LEU A 50 1.65 8.92 -5.56
CA LEU A 50 2.80 8.46 -6.34
C LEU A 50 4.08 9.22 -5.97
N SER A 51 4.01 10.55 -5.85
CA SER A 51 5.17 11.35 -5.44
C SER A 51 5.69 10.96 -4.05
N ILE A 52 4.80 10.61 -3.12
CA ILE A 52 5.21 10.08 -1.80
C ILE A 52 5.90 8.72 -1.96
N MET A 53 5.36 7.82 -2.80
CA MET A 53 5.98 6.53 -3.10
C MET A 53 7.37 6.68 -3.73
N GLU A 54 7.55 7.59 -4.69
CA GLU A 54 8.84 7.88 -5.31
C GLU A 54 9.86 8.37 -4.29
N ARG A 55 9.46 9.28 -3.40
CA ARG A 55 10.34 9.75 -2.31
C ARG A 55 10.75 8.60 -1.40
N VAL A 56 9.79 7.74 -1.03
CA VAL A 56 10.07 6.53 -0.25
C VAL A 56 11.03 5.60 -1.00
N ALA A 57 10.81 5.38 -2.29
CA ALA A 57 11.66 4.54 -3.14
C ALA A 57 13.09 5.08 -3.22
N GLN A 58 13.27 6.39 -3.21
CA GLN A 58 14.56 7.08 -3.22
C GLN A 58 15.19 7.23 -1.82
N ASN A 59 14.59 6.66 -0.77
CA ASN A 59 15.02 6.83 0.63
C ASN A 59 15.06 8.30 1.07
N LEU A 60 14.25 9.17 0.46
CA LEU A 60 14.14 10.56 0.84
C LEU A 60 13.25 10.72 2.08
N PRO A 61 13.52 11.72 2.95
CA PRO A 61 12.68 11.99 4.10
C PRO A 61 11.22 12.28 3.69
N THR A 62 10.27 11.69 4.41
CA THR A 62 8.84 11.94 4.29
C THR A 62 8.27 12.37 5.63
N SER A 63 7.33 13.32 5.62
CA SER A 63 6.63 13.71 6.85
C SER A 63 5.86 12.52 7.43
N PRO A 64 5.92 12.28 8.77
CA PRO A 64 5.10 11.26 9.45
C PRO A 64 3.60 11.45 9.23
N GLU A 65 3.15 12.67 8.88
CA GLU A 65 1.76 12.94 8.58
C GLU A 65 1.32 12.40 7.22
N LYS A 66 2.26 12.25 6.28
CA LYS A 66 2.06 11.79 4.89
C LYS A 66 2.44 10.33 4.70
N PHE A 67 3.45 9.84 5.42
CA PHE A 67 3.86 8.44 5.43
C PHE A 67 3.89 7.96 6.87
N LYS A 68 2.74 7.48 7.35
CA LYS A 68 2.50 7.18 8.75
C LYS A 68 2.81 5.72 9.02
N ASN A 69 3.59 5.43 10.06
CA ASN A 69 3.71 4.07 10.60
C ASN A 69 2.42 3.71 11.36
N ILE A 70 1.82 2.58 11.00
CA ILE A 70 0.58 2.04 11.59
C ILE A 70 0.75 0.60 12.10
N THR A 71 2.00 0.17 12.27
CA THR A 71 2.40 -1.16 12.76
C THR A 71 1.90 -1.35 14.19
N ASP A 72 1.27 -2.49 14.47
CA ASP A 72 0.91 -2.81 15.86
C ASP A 72 2.14 -3.35 16.60
N ARG A 73 2.13 -3.19 17.93
CA ARG A 73 3.24 -3.65 18.76
C ARG A 73 3.37 -5.17 18.65
N GLY A 74 4.53 -5.63 18.19
CA GLY A 74 4.84 -7.06 18.07
C GLY A 74 4.51 -7.65 16.69
N ASP A 75 3.99 -6.86 15.75
CA ASP A 75 3.88 -7.31 14.36
C ASP A 75 5.29 -7.55 13.79
N PRO A 76 5.47 -8.61 12.98
CA PRO A 76 6.79 -8.97 12.46
C PRO A 76 7.30 -7.97 11.41
N VAL A 77 6.43 -7.07 10.96
CA VAL A 77 6.58 -6.36 9.68
C VAL A 77 6.11 -4.92 9.84
N ASN A 78 6.82 -4.00 9.18
CA ASN A 78 6.48 -2.60 9.27
C ASN A 78 5.35 -2.26 8.31
N GLU A 79 4.24 -1.77 8.86
CA GLU A 79 3.05 -1.36 8.16
C GLU A 79 2.93 0.17 8.09
N TYR A 80 2.51 0.66 6.93
CA TYR A 80 2.47 2.08 6.64
C TYR A 80 1.19 2.50 5.92
N GLU A 81 0.80 3.74 6.17
CA GLU A 81 -0.28 4.45 5.49
C GLU A 81 0.29 5.68 4.77
N ILE A 82 0.14 5.74 3.45
CA ILE A 82 0.32 6.96 2.68
C ILE A 82 -0.96 7.78 2.78
N LYS A 83 -0.84 9.01 3.26
CA LYS A 83 -1.94 9.94 3.46
C LYS A 83 -1.85 11.09 2.48
N THR A 84 -2.89 11.25 1.68
CA THR A 84 -3.17 12.49 0.96
C THR A 84 -4.34 13.22 1.66
N LYS A 85 -5.10 14.07 0.96
CA LYS A 85 -6.25 14.75 1.55
C LYS A 85 -7.33 13.73 1.92
N ASP A 86 -7.87 13.06 0.91
CA ASP A 86 -9.00 12.15 0.99
C ASP A 86 -8.62 10.69 0.72
N LEU A 87 -7.47 10.42 0.08
CA LEU A 87 -7.03 9.05 -0.22
C LEU A 87 -6.02 8.51 0.80
N ARG A 88 -6.11 7.21 1.05
CA ARG A 88 -5.17 6.42 1.86
C ARG A 88 -4.68 5.24 1.04
N ILE A 89 -3.37 4.97 1.08
CA ILE A 89 -2.79 3.76 0.45
C ILE A 89 -2.03 3.00 1.53
N TYR A 90 -2.27 1.70 1.59
CA TYR A 90 -1.76 0.81 2.62
C TYR A 90 -0.69 -0.10 2.05
N LEU A 91 0.45 -0.14 2.71
CA LEU A 91 1.58 -0.95 2.30
C LEU A 91 2.37 -1.44 3.51
N PHE A 92 3.04 -2.57 3.36
CA PHE A 92 4.02 -3.04 4.32
C PHE A 92 5.39 -3.15 3.66
N ARG A 93 6.46 -3.19 4.46
CA ARG A 93 7.82 -3.43 3.97
C ARG A 93 8.33 -4.80 4.40
N ASN A 94 8.98 -5.48 3.47
CA ASN A 94 9.67 -6.74 3.70
C ASN A 94 11.07 -6.70 3.05
N HIS A 95 11.74 -7.85 2.97
CA HIS A 95 13.06 -7.95 2.34
C HIS A 95 13.03 -7.69 0.82
N ASP A 96 11.91 -7.96 0.14
CA ASP A 96 11.76 -7.71 -1.29
C ASP A 96 11.60 -6.22 -1.60
N GLY A 97 10.91 -5.47 -0.73
CA GLY A 97 10.70 -4.04 -0.88
C GLY A 97 9.42 -3.54 -0.21
N ALA A 98 8.78 -2.55 -0.84
CA ALA A 98 7.50 -2.00 -0.40
C ALA A 98 6.33 -2.67 -1.13
N ILE A 99 5.45 -3.34 -0.40
CA ILE A 99 4.33 -4.09 -0.96
C ILE A 99 3.02 -3.34 -0.67
N ILE A 100 2.42 -2.80 -1.73
CA ILE A 100 1.10 -2.15 -1.72
C ILE A 100 0.02 -3.22 -1.69
N VAL A 101 -0.88 -3.12 -0.71
CA VAL A 101 -1.97 -4.09 -0.54
C VAL A 101 -3.27 -3.53 -1.10
N SER A 102 -3.62 -2.30 -0.73
CA SER A 102 -4.89 -1.69 -1.12
C SER A 102 -4.84 -0.16 -0.97
N GLY A 103 -5.86 0.51 -1.50
CA GLY A 103 -6.17 1.89 -1.17
C GLY A 103 -7.61 2.05 -0.69
N GLY A 104 -7.93 3.25 -0.23
CA GLY A 104 -9.25 3.61 0.25
C GLY A 104 -9.41 5.11 0.48
N LYS A 105 -10.61 5.52 0.91
CA LYS A 105 -10.92 6.91 1.26
C LYS A 105 -10.79 7.11 2.77
N LYS A 106 -10.50 8.34 3.18
CA LYS A 106 -10.42 8.71 4.61
C LYS A 106 -11.69 8.32 5.38
N SER A 107 -12.87 8.40 4.74
CA SER A 107 -14.15 8.02 5.33
C SER A 107 -14.26 6.52 5.66
N THR A 108 -13.56 5.65 4.93
CA THR A 108 -13.58 4.19 5.09
C THR A 108 -12.35 3.64 5.82
N GLN A 109 -11.42 4.52 6.22
CA GLN A 109 -10.11 4.20 6.78
C GLN A 109 -10.10 3.09 7.82
N ARG A 110 -11.03 3.10 8.80
CA ARG A 110 -11.07 2.07 9.86
C ARG A 110 -11.32 0.66 9.28
N LYS A 111 -12.21 0.55 8.30
CA LYS A 111 -12.52 -0.72 7.63
C LYS A 111 -11.35 -1.15 6.76
N ASP A 112 -10.74 -0.21 6.05
CA ASP A 112 -9.64 -0.49 5.13
C ASP A 112 -8.39 -0.95 5.86
N ILE A 113 -8.02 -0.31 6.98
CA ILE A 113 -6.91 -0.74 7.84
C ILE A 113 -7.14 -2.17 8.36
N LYS A 114 -8.36 -2.49 8.82
CA LYS A 114 -8.67 -3.85 9.30
C LYS A 114 -8.49 -4.88 8.18
N ARG A 115 -8.96 -4.58 6.97
CA ARG A 115 -8.78 -5.46 5.80
C ARG A 115 -7.31 -5.62 5.45
N PHE A 116 -6.58 -4.51 5.40
CA PHE A 116 -5.14 -4.48 5.15
C PHE A 116 -4.37 -5.37 6.13
N LYS A 117 -4.52 -5.16 7.44
CA LYS A 117 -3.81 -5.96 8.46
C LYS A 117 -4.12 -7.45 8.35
N ASN A 118 -5.38 -7.82 8.07
CA ASN A 118 -5.76 -9.22 7.87
C ASN A 118 -5.03 -9.84 6.66
N LEU A 119 -4.97 -9.12 5.54
CA LEU A 119 -4.29 -9.59 4.32
C LEU A 119 -2.78 -9.66 4.50
N THR A 120 -2.18 -8.68 5.17
CA THR A 120 -0.76 -8.69 5.53
C THR A 120 -0.45 -9.92 6.37
N LYS A 121 -1.23 -10.18 7.43
CA LYS A 121 -1.04 -11.35 8.29
C LYS A 121 -1.21 -12.68 7.53
N GLU A 122 -2.24 -12.77 6.67
CA GLU A 122 -2.46 -13.96 5.86
C GLU A 122 -1.28 -14.20 4.89
N TYR A 123 -0.79 -13.17 4.22
CA TYR A 123 0.41 -13.23 3.38
C TYR A 123 1.62 -13.75 4.15
N TYR A 124 1.91 -13.18 5.32
CA TYR A 124 3.07 -13.62 6.12
C TYR A 124 2.96 -15.06 6.59
N ASN A 125 1.76 -15.53 6.95
CA ASN A 125 1.57 -16.93 7.30
C ASN A 125 1.87 -17.89 6.14
N THR A 126 1.75 -17.44 4.88
CA THR A 126 2.14 -18.27 3.72
C THR A 126 3.64 -18.35 3.48
N LEU A 127 4.43 -17.47 4.13
CA LEU A 127 5.89 -17.47 4.04
C LEU A 127 6.54 -18.28 5.16
N GLN A 128 5.78 -18.66 6.19
CA GLN A 128 6.28 -19.49 7.28
C GLN A 128 6.18 -20.98 6.87
N PRO A 129 7.24 -21.77 7.10
CA PRO A 129 7.27 -23.20 6.79
C PRO A 129 6.31 -24.03 7.64
#